data_AF-A0A0D3BUA5-F1
#
_entry.id   AF-A0A0D3BUA5-F1
#
_cell.length_a   1.000
_cell.length_b   1.000
_cell.length_c   1.000
_cell.angle_alpha   90.00
_cell.angle_beta   90.00
_cell.angle_gamma   90.00
#
_symmetry.space_group_name_H-M   'P 1'
#
loop_
_entity.id
_entity.type
_entity.pdbx_description
1 polymer ?
#
loop_
_entity_poly.entity_id
_entity_poly.type
_entity_poly.pdbx_seq_one_letter_code
_entity_poly.pdbx_strand_id
1 'polypeptide(L)'
;MAAMNTISELKPFKSMWKVQVKIIRLWKQYSAAGGETIEMVFVDARGDKIAGTVKKELVGKFDRVLQEGETKVLINFTVTHSTGSYRTTSHPFKIVFLPTTRVRICEELPNNLTGLNPVKFRDVLNGVLDDDYLIDVIGQIVEVSQMEIVSVSGKDTHKISVELRNEEDERLPLVLWGKFAEDVSNAIQLRSEQSIVCVLRFGKIKVWKEDRSISNAYNVSNVALNPQMDEVQAFMSLLPKDDLALAILDSKSNAVVPGVKERDEFFHRTPKKTIVQVLESKQVESVLSWLQLRPLILTWAGIT
;
A
#
# COMPACT_ATOMS: atom_id res chain seq x y z
N MET A 1 -2.73 24.74 -27.11
CA MET A 1 -2.75 23.48 -26.32
C MET A 1 -3.32 23.81 -24.93
N ALA A 2 -4.31 23.07 -24.43
CA ALA A 2 -4.74 23.25 -23.03
C ALA A 2 -3.57 22.94 -22.09
N ALA A 3 -3.30 23.85 -21.15
CA ALA A 3 -2.23 23.72 -20.15
C ALA A 3 -2.36 22.41 -19.37
N MET A 4 -1.22 21.80 -19.02
CA MET A 4 -1.18 20.66 -18.10
C MET A 4 -1.34 21.17 -16.66
N ASN A 5 -2.05 20.41 -15.85
CA ASN A 5 -2.12 20.60 -14.41
C ASN A 5 -1.06 19.76 -13.69
N THR A 6 -0.66 20.19 -12.50
CA THR A 6 0.15 19.38 -11.58
C THR A 6 -0.76 18.60 -10.64
N ILE A 7 -0.24 17.56 -9.99
CA ILE A 7 -1.00 16.78 -9.00
C ILE A 7 -1.43 17.67 -7.83
N SER A 8 -0.56 18.56 -7.35
CA SER A 8 -0.84 19.49 -6.26
C SER A 8 -2.02 20.43 -6.51
N GLU A 9 -2.40 20.69 -7.77
CA GLU A 9 -3.53 21.55 -8.14
C GLU A 9 -4.88 20.83 -8.09
N LEU A 10 -4.87 19.49 -8.04
CA LEU A 10 -6.07 18.69 -8.16
C LEU A 10 -7.00 18.88 -6.96
N LYS A 11 -8.26 19.19 -7.24
CA LYS A 11 -9.30 19.39 -6.23
C LYS A 11 -10.65 18.83 -6.68
N PRO A 12 -11.52 18.41 -5.74
CA PRO A 12 -12.85 17.91 -6.05
C PRO A 12 -13.72 18.94 -6.78
N PHE A 13 -14.83 18.46 -7.35
CA PHE A 13 -15.87 19.27 -8.00
C PHE A 13 -15.42 20.09 -9.22
N LYS A 14 -14.19 19.90 -9.70
CA LYS A 14 -13.73 20.34 -11.02
C LYS A 14 -13.61 19.12 -11.95
N SER A 15 -14.13 19.26 -13.16
CA SER A 15 -14.00 18.29 -14.25
C SER A 15 -12.95 18.73 -15.27
N MET A 16 -12.68 17.90 -16.28
CA MET A 16 -11.75 18.19 -17.38
C MET A 16 -10.29 18.43 -16.95
N TRP A 17 -9.86 17.85 -15.84
CA TRP A 17 -8.44 17.79 -15.47
C TRP A 17 -7.60 17.17 -16.58
N LYS A 18 -6.35 17.64 -16.70
CA LYS A 18 -5.38 17.12 -17.64
C LYS A 18 -4.00 17.09 -16.98
N VAL A 19 -3.46 15.90 -16.73
CA VAL A 19 -2.16 15.71 -16.06
C VAL A 19 -1.26 14.78 -16.86
N GLN A 20 0.05 15.00 -16.81
CA GLN A 20 1.07 14.05 -17.28
C GLN A 20 1.67 13.36 -16.05
N VAL A 21 1.61 12.04 -16.01
CA VAL A 21 2.01 11.25 -14.83
C VAL A 21 2.67 9.95 -15.23
N LYS A 22 3.60 9.48 -14.41
CA LYS A 22 4.18 8.13 -14.47
C LYS A 22 3.48 7.22 -13.48
N ILE A 23 3.16 6.00 -13.91
CA ILE A 23 2.54 4.97 -13.07
C ILE A 23 3.67 4.26 -12.30
N ILE A 24 3.90 4.60 -11.04
CA ILE A 24 4.98 3.98 -10.23
C ILE A 24 4.56 2.72 -9.50
N ARG A 25 3.24 2.46 -9.43
CA ARG A 25 2.69 1.20 -8.92
C ARG A 25 1.33 0.95 -9.55
N LEU A 26 1.05 -0.29 -9.95
CA LEU A 26 -0.25 -0.74 -10.44
C LEU A 26 -0.56 -2.15 -9.93
N TRP A 27 -1.77 -2.34 -9.38
CA TRP A 27 -2.23 -3.65 -8.93
C TRP A 27 -3.73 -3.80 -9.13
N LYS A 28 -4.20 -5.05 -9.16
CA LYS A 28 -5.63 -5.36 -9.13
C LYS A 28 -6.04 -5.74 -7.71
N GLN A 29 -7.20 -5.27 -7.30
CA GLN A 29 -7.80 -5.61 -6.02
C GLN A 29 -9.23 -6.09 -6.21
N TYR A 30 -9.59 -7.17 -5.53
CA TYR A 30 -10.95 -7.71 -5.54
C TYR A 30 -11.63 -7.52 -4.19
N SER A 31 -12.83 -6.94 -4.20
CA SER A 31 -13.73 -6.92 -3.06
C SER A 31 -15.04 -7.62 -3.40
N ALA A 32 -15.66 -8.28 -2.41
CA ALA A 32 -16.92 -8.99 -2.64
C ALA A 32 -18.05 -8.02 -3.05
N ALA A 33 -18.06 -6.80 -2.49
CA ALA A 33 -19.07 -5.79 -2.79
C ALA A 33 -18.76 -4.97 -4.05
N GLY A 34 -17.48 -4.64 -4.30
CA GLY A 34 -17.06 -3.75 -5.40
C GLY A 34 -16.53 -4.47 -6.64
N GLY A 35 -16.33 -5.79 -6.58
CA GLY A 35 -15.66 -6.57 -7.62
C GLY A 35 -14.17 -6.23 -7.77
N GLU A 36 -13.63 -6.56 -8.95
CA GLU A 36 -12.26 -6.23 -9.33
C GLU A 36 -12.12 -4.75 -9.65
N THR A 37 -11.03 -4.14 -9.19
CA THR A 37 -10.64 -2.75 -9.44
C THR A 37 -9.17 -2.73 -9.83
N ILE A 38 -8.76 -1.76 -10.64
CA ILE A 38 -7.34 -1.45 -10.85
C ILE A 38 -7.01 -0.27 -9.95
N GLU A 39 -6.05 -0.45 -9.06
CA GLU A 39 -5.52 0.58 -8.19
C GLU A 39 -4.09 0.92 -8.64
N MET A 40 -3.70 2.18 -8.45
CA MET A 40 -2.40 2.65 -8.90
C MET A 40 -1.90 3.84 -8.10
N VAL A 41 -0.60 4.10 -8.23
CA VAL A 41 0.05 5.32 -7.72
C VAL A 41 0.70 6.04 -8.89
N PHE A 42 0.35 7.30 -9.03
CA PHE A 42 0.91 8.21 -10.02
C PHE A 42 1.93 9.13 -9.37
N VAL A 43 2.91 9.56 -10.15
CA VAL A 43 3.83 10.65 -9.84
C VAL A 43 3.89 11.63 -11.01
N ASP A 44 3.91 12.93 -10.77
CA ASP A 44 4.11 13.95 -11.80
C ASP A 44 5.57 14.42 -11.88
N ALA A 45 5.88 15.30 -12.83
CA ALA A 45 7.23 15.82 -13.03
C ALA A 45 7.85 16.53 -11.81
N ARG A 46 7.05 16.91 -10.80
CA ARG A 46 7.51 17.57 -9.58
C ARG A 46 7.78 16.58 -8.44
N GLY A 47 7.47 15.29 -8.64
CA GLY A 47 7.56 14.27 -7.61
C GLY A 47 6.32 14.16 -6.73
N ASP A 48 5.26 14.94 -7.00
CA ASP A 48 4.01 14.85 -6.25
C ASP A 48 3.33 13.52 -6.57
N LYS A 49 2.89 12.79 -5.53
CA LYS A 49 2.24 11.48 -5.68
C LYS A 49 0.75 11.56 -5.46
N ILE A 50 -0.03 10.82 -6.24
CA ILE A 50 -1.48 10.66 -6.02
C ILE A 50 -1.93 9.23 -6.31
N ALA A 51 -2.79 8.69 -5.46
CA ALA A 51 -3.46 7.41 -5.73
C ALA A 51 -4.49 7.53 -6.86
N GLY A 52 -4.74 6.42 -7.56
CA GLY A 52 -5.74 6.34 -8.62
C GLY A 52 -6.51 5.03 -8.59
N THR A 53 -7.77 5.06 -9.01
CA THR A 53 -8.63 3.87 -9.08
C THR A 53 -9.45 3.82 -10.37
N VAL A 54 -9.55 2.62 -10.94
CA VAL A 54 -10.48 2.24 -12.00
C VAL A 54 -11.46 1.23 -11.41
N LYS A 55 -12.73 1.62 -11.34
CA LYS A 55 -13.80 0.76 -10.84
C LYS A 55 -14.11 -0.39 -11.79
N LYS A 56 -14.71 -1.45 -11.27
CA LYS A 56 -15.07 -2.71 -11.95
C LYS A 56 -15.64 -2.52 -13.35
N GLU A 57 -16.61 -1.61 -13.49
CA GLU A 57 -17.29 -1.31 -14.74
C GLU A 57 -16.36 -0.79 -15.86
N LEU A 58 -15.18 -0.27 -15.50
CA LEU A 58 -14.21 0.32 -16.43
C LEU A 58 -12.92 -0.50 -16.54
N VAL A 59 -12.74 -1.56 -15.74
CA VAL A 59 -11.51 -2.38 -15.75
C VAL A 59 -11.21 -2.89 -17.17
N GLY A 60 -12.19 -3.52 -17.82
CA GLY A 60 -12.00 -4.07 -19.18
C GLY A 60 -11.60 -3.01 -20.23
N LYS A 61 -11.91 -1.73 -20.00
CA LYS A 61 -11.52 -0.63 -20.89
C LYS A 61 -10.06 -0.19 -20.68
N PHE A 62 -9.59 -0.16 -19.43
CA PHE A 62 -8.30 0.45 -19.10
C PHE A 62 -7.18 -0.55 -18.80
N ASP A 63 -7.50 -1.83 -18.56
CA ASP A 63 -6.53 -2.86 -18.20
C ASP A 63 -5.36 -2.99 -19.18
N ARG A 64 -5.64 -2.87 -20.49
CA ARG A 64 -4.63 -2.97 -21.55
C ARG A 64 -3.84 -1.67 -21.77
N VAL A 65 -4.34 -0.55 -21.25
CA VAL A 65 -3.83 0.79 -21.56
C VAL A 65 -2.98 1.34 -20.41
N LEU A 66 -3.14 0.79 -19.21
CA LEU A 66 -2.40 1.18 -18.01
C LEU A 66 -1.38 0.08 -17.68
N GLN A 67 -0.10 0.44 -17.66
CA GLN A 67 0.97 -0.45 -17.23
C GLN A 67 1.89 0.28 -16.25
N GLU A 68 2.38 -0.44 -15.24
CA GLU A 68 3.39 0.06 -14.32
C GLU A 68 4.67 0.44 -15.09
N GLY A 69 5.29 1.55 -14.69
CA GLY A 69 6.48 2.12 -15.33
C GLY A 69 6.17 3.13 -16.44
N GLU A 70 4.99 3.08 -17.08
CA GLU A 70 4.67 3.95 -18.22
C GLU A 70 4.29 5.38 -17.80
N THR A 71 4.66 6.34 -18.65
CA THR A 71 4.17 7.73 -18.56
C THR A 71 2.96 7.93 -19.46
N LYS A 72 1.90 8.53 -18.93
CA LYS A 72 0.64 8.80 -19.64
C LYS A 72 0.15 10.23 -19.39
N VAL A 73 -0.62 10.74 -20.34
CA VAL A 73 -1.48 11.91 -20.13
C VAL A 73 -2.90 11.43 -19.81
N LEU A 74 -3.40 11.78 -18.63
CA LEU A 74 -4.76 11.52 -18.19
C LEU A 74 -5.64 12.76 -18.42
N ILE A 75 -6.80 12.57 -19.02
CA ILE A 75 -7.74 13.64 -19.36
C ILE A 75 -9.14 13.27 -18.88
N ASN A 76 -9.83 14.24 -18.28
CA ASN A 76 -11.24 14.15 -17.93
C ASN A 76 -11.54 13.01 -16.94
N PHE A 77 -10.93 13.12 -15.77
CA PHE A 77 -11.20 12.30 -14.58
C PHE A 77 -11.78 13.18 -13.46
N THR A 78 -12.25 12.54 -12.40
CA THR A 78 -12.62 13.24 -11.16
C THR A 78 -11.65 12.88 -10.05
N VAL A 79 -11.66 13.66 -8.97
CA VAL A 79 -10.93 13.33 -7.74
C VAL A 79 -11.89 13.28 -6.56
N THR A 80 -11.65 12.34 -5.67
CA THR A 80 -12.41 12.14 -4.42
C THR A 80 -11.47 12.10 -3.25
N HIS A 81 -11.96 12.28 -2.03
CA HIS A 81 -11.11 12.10 -0.84
C HIS A 81 -10.49 10.70 -0.78
N SER A 82 -9.22 10.64 -0.38
CA SER A 82 -8.52 9.42 -0.03
C SER A 82 -8.85 9.04 1.40
N THR A 83 -9.35 7.82 1.61
CA THR A 83 -9.81 7.32 2.92
C THR A 83 -9.32 5.88 3.15
N GLY A 84 -9.32 5.44 4.40
CA GLY A 84 -8.97 4.07 4.79
C GLY A 84 -7.53 3.95 5.27
N SER A 85 -7.18 2.74 5.71
CA SER A 85 -5.94 2.46 6.47
C SER A 85 -4.78 1.92 5.64
N TYR A 86 -4.84 2.03 4.32
CA TYR A 86 -3.82 1.57 3.37
C TYR A 86 -3.55 2.63 2.30
N ARG A 87 -3.37 3.89 2.73
CA ARG A 87 -3.17 5.02 1.81
C ARG A 87 -1.74 5.02 1.28
N THR A 88 -1.59 4.90 -0.03
CA THR A 88 -0.28 4.88 -0.71
C THR A 88 0.38 6.25 -0.85
N THR A 89 -0.35 7.34 -0.60
CA THR A 89 0.13 8.72 -0.77
C THR A 89 -0.43 9.63 0.31
N SER A 90 0.35 10.63 0.72
CA SER A 90 -0.08 11.71 1.63
C SER A 90 -1.14 12.63 1.00
N HIS A 91 -1.28 12.63 -0.33
CA HIS A 91 -2.25 13.46 -1.02
C HIS A 91 -3.68 13.22 -0.51
N PRO A 92 -4.46 14.28 -0.20
CA PRO A 92 -5.77 14.16 0.43
C PRO A 92 -6.85 13.60 -0.51
N PHE A 93 -6.58 13.61 -1.81
CA PHE A 93 -7.47 13.11 -2.85
C PHE A 93 -6.86 11.94 -3.61
N LYS A 94 -7.71 11.16 -4.29
CA LYS A 94 -7.34 10.16 -5.29
C LYS A 94 -8.07 10.39 -6.61
N ILE A 95 -7.42 10.04 -7.71
CA ILE A 95 -8.01 10.06 -9.05
C ILE A 95 -9.01 8.92 -9.19
N VAL A 96 -10.19 9.21 -9.72
CA VAL A 96 -11.21 8.21 -10.07
C VAL A 96 -11.50 8.31 -11.56
N PHE A 97 -11.28 7.21 -12.27
CA PHE A 97 -11.53 7.14 -13.71
C PHE A 97 -13.04 7.14 -14.00
N LEU A 98 -13.41 7.87 -15.04
CA LEU A 98 -14.77 7.98 -15.56
C LEU A 98 -14.88 7.24 -16.90
N PRO A 99 -16.10 6.91 -17.35
CA PRO A 99 -16.30 6.38 -18.70
C PRO A 99 -15.74 7.30 -19.80
N THR A 100 -15.71 8.61 -19.53
CA THR A 100 -15.21 9.66 -20.42
C THR A 100 -13.74 10.02 -20.21
N THR A 101 -13.04 9.35 -19.28
CA THR A 101 -11.60 9.51 -19.09
C THR A 101 -10.85 9.00 -20.32
N ARG A 102 -9.84 9.77 -20.74
CA ARG A 102 -8.95 9.43 -21.85
C ARG A 102 -7.53 9.30 -21.31
N VAL A 103 -6.86 8.22 -21.69
CA VAL A 103 -5.43 7.98 -21.44
C VAL A 103 -4.71 8.11 -22.77
N ARG A 104 -3.66 8.91 -22.84
CA ARG A 104 -2.85 9.11 -24.04
C ARG A 104 -1.40 8.79 -23.76
N ILE A 105 -0.72 8.22 -24.76
CA ILE A 105 0.73 8.11 -24.78
C ILE A 105 1.31 9.52 -24.90
N CYS A 106 2.46 9.75 -24.27
CA CYS A 106 3.18 11.02 -24.29
C CYS A 106 4.68 10.77 -24.15
N GLU A 107 5.46 11.84 -24.15
CA GLU A 107 6.87 11.80 -23.76
C GLU A 107 7.02 11.24 -22.35
N GLU A 108 8.05 10.43 -22.15
CA GLU A 108 8.35 9.79 -20.88
C GLU A 108 8.87 10.80 -19.86
N LEU A 109 8.37 10.71 -18.64
CA LEU A 109 8.98 11.40 -17.51
C LEU A 109 10.32 10.70 -17.17
N PRO A 110 11.28 11.44 -16.58
CA PRO A 110 12.61 10.92 -16.27
C PRO A 110 12.58 9.57 -15.53
N ASN A 111 13.52 8.68 -15.87
CA ASN A 111 13.58 7.35 -15.27
C ASN A 111 13.92 7.37 -13.78
N ASN A 112 14.71 8.36 -13.34
CA ASN A 112 15.01 8.60 -11.93
C ASN A 112 13.82 9.14 -11.10
N LEU A 113 12.67 9.41 -11.74
CA LEU A 113 11.42 9.71 -11.04
C LEU A 113 10.80 8.40 -10.52
N THR A 114 11.46 7.81 -9.51
CA THR A 114 11.08 6.53 -8.91
C THR A 114 9.86 6.70 -7.98
N GLY A 115 9.69 7.90 -7.41
CA GLY A 115 8.71 8.21 -6.37
C GLY A 115 9.04 7.56 -5.02
N LEU A 116 10.25 7.02 -4.87
CA LEU A 116 10.75 6.46 -3.62
C LEU A 116 10.94 7.59 -2.60
N ASN A 117 10.34 7.44 -1.43
CA ASN A 117 10.48 8.42 -0.35
C ASN A 117 10.64 7.70 1.00
N PRO A 118 11.85 7.19 1.30
CA PRO A 118 12.09 6.40 2.50
C PRO A 118 11.87 7.23 3.76
N VAL A 119 11.19 6.67 4.75
CA VAL A 119 11.01 7.31 6.06
C VAL A 119 12.14 6.94 7.01
N LYS A 120 12.35 7.76 8.04
CA LYS A 120 13.33 7.47 9.09
C LYS A 120 12.84 6.34 9.98
N PHE A 121 13.75 5.48 10.44
CA PHE A 121 13.39 4.34 11.28
C PHE A 121 12.85 4.83 12.63
N ARG A 122 13.49 5.82 13.26
CA ARG A 122 12.98 6.45 14.50
C ARG A 122 11.57 7.02 14.37
N ASP A 123 11.18 7.58 13.23
CA ASP A 123 9.82 8.11 13.06
C ASP A 123 8.77 6.99 13.08
N VAL A 124 9.12 5.82 12.54
CA VAL A 124 8.30 4.60 12.64
C VAL A 124 8.25 4.14 14.10
N LEU A 125 9.40 3.92 14.73
CA LEU A 125 9.52 3.31 16.06
C LEU A 125 8.90 4.18 17.16
N ASN A 126 9.08 5.50 17.09
CA ASN A 126 8.52 6.45 18.06
C ASN A 126 7.04 6.76 17.82
N GLY A 127 6.45 6.21 16.74
CA GLY A 127 5.05 6.42 16.42
C GLY A 127 4.69 7.82 15.95
N VAL A 128 5.65 8.53 15.33
CA VAL A 128 5.43 9.83 14.70
C VAL A 128 4.57 9.69 13.44
N LEU A 129 4.73 8.56 12.73
CA LEU A 129 4.00 8.29 11.50
C LEU A 129 2.61 7.71 11.76
N ASP A 130 1.64 8.17 10.97
CA ASP A 130 0.28 7.66 10.93
C ASP A 130 0.25 6.27 10.26
N ASP A 131 -0.26 5.27 10.99
CA ASP A 131 -0.29 3.88 10.53
C ASP A 131 -1.25 3.66 9.36
N ASP A 132 -2.15 4.59 9.05
CA ASP A 132 -3.04 4.50 7.88
C ASP A 132 -2.32 4.69 6.54
N TYR A 133 -1.08 5.20 6.54
CA TYR A 133 -0.29 5.38 5.33
C TYR A 133 0.72 4.25 5.12
N LEU A 134 0.89 3.88 3.85
CA LEU A 134 1.95 2.99 3.42
C LEU A 134 3.23 3.80 3.19
N ILE A 135 4.34 3.27 3.67
CA ILE A 135 5.63 3.96 3.72
C ILE A 135 6.68 3.22 2.87
N ASP A 136 7.72 3.92 2.46
CA ASP A 136 8.89 3.30 1.85
C ASP A 136 10.01 3.22 2.90
N VAL A 137 10.84 2.18 2.84
CA VAL A 137 12.06 2.05 3.66
C VAL A 137 13.19 1.42 2.84
N ILE A 138 14.43 1.81 3.16
CA ILE A 138 15.66 1.21 2.67
C ILE A 138 16.47 0.80 3.90
N GLY A 139 17.03 -0.41 3.91
CA GLY A 139 17.87 -0.87 5.01
C GLY A 139 18.72 -2.07 4.65
N GLN A 140 19.88 -2.21 5.30
CA GLN A 140 20.70 -3.42 5.24
C GLN A 140 20.05 -4.50 6.11
N ILE A 141 19.86 -5.70 5.57
CA ILE A 141 19.43 -6.85 6.37
C ILE A 141 20.62 -7.31 7.22
N VAL A 142 20.44 -7.31 8.54
CA VAL A 142 21.49 -7.68 9.51
C VAL A 142 21.13 -8.89 10.36
N GLU A 143 19.83 -9.17 10.49
CA GLU A 143 19.32 -10.33 11.20
C GLU A 143 18.12 -10.91 10.46
N VAL A 144 18.01 -12.23 10.44
CA VAL A 144 16.93 -12.95 9.76
C VAL A 144 16.52 -14.16 10.60
N SER A 145 15.22 -14.36 10.79
CA SER A 145 14.68 -15.57 11.40
C SER A 145 14.71 -16.76 10.43
N GLN A 146 14.56 -17.97 10.96
CA GLN A 146 14.10 -19.10 10.16
C GLN A 146 12.72 -18.79 9.52
N MET A 147 12.46 -19.42 8.37
CA MET A 147 11.17 -19.32 7.70
C MET A 147 10.09 -20.09 8.45
N GLU A 148 8.97 -19.43 8.71
CA GLU A 148 7.78 -20.00 9.34
C GLU A 148 6.69 -20.25 8.29
N ILE A 149 5.87 -21.28 8.50
CA ILE A 149 4.63 -21.49 7.74
C ILE A 149 3.46 -21.16 8.67
N VAL A 150 2.65 -20.18 8.29
CA VAL A 150 1.50 -19.72 9.07
C VAL A 150 0.23 -19.82 8.23
N SER A 151 -0.83 -20.40 8.79
CA SER A 151 -2.12 -20.49 8.10
C SER A 151 -2.89 -19.18 8.23
N VAL A 152 -3.01 -18.44 7.12
CA VAL A 152 -3.72 -17.17 7.03
C VAL A 152 -4.97 -17.36 6.20
N SER A 153 -6.14 -17.18 6.81
CA SER A 153 -7.45 -17.41 6.16
C SER A 153 -7.61 -18.80 5.53
N GLY A 154 -7.02 -19.83 6.17
CA GLY A 154 -7.06 -21.22 5.69
C GLY A 154 -6.06 -21.53 4.57
N LYS A 155 -5.15 -20.60 4.24
CA LYS A 155 -4.06 -20.81 3.30
C LYS A 155 -2.71 -20.71 4.03
N ASP A 156 -1.90 -21.75 3.89
CA ASP A 156 -0.54 -21.75 4.40
C ASP A 156 0.30 -20.72 3.65
N THR A 157 0.97 -19.85 4.41
CA THR A 157 1.72 -18.71 3.90
C THR A 157 3.06 -18.64 4.60
N HIS A 158 4.14 -18.50 3.83
CA HIS A 158 5.47 -18.30 4.36
C HIS A 158 5.59 -16.94 5.06
N LYS A 159 6.32 -16.92 6.17
CA LYS A 159 6.61 -15.74 6.96
C LYS A 159 8.09 -15.76 7.33
N ILE A 160 8.74 -14.60 7.25
CA ILE A 160 10.10 -14.41 7.75
C ILE A 160 10.18 -13.05 8.44
N SER A 161 10.89 -13.02 9.56
CA SER A 161 11.19 -11.77 10.28
C SER A 161 12.62 -11.39 9.97
N VAL A 162 12.85 -10.12 9.67
CA VAL A 162 14.18 -9.56 9.44
C VAL A 162 14.35 -8.28 10.25
N GLU A 163 15.60 -7.98 10.58
CA GLU A 163 15.98 -6.68 11.13
C GLU A 163 16.72 -5.88 10.07
N LEU A 164 16.23 -4.67 9.80
CA LEU A 164 16.90 -3.71 8.95
C LEU A 164 17.80 -2.80 9.77
N ARG A 165 18.96 -2.47 9.24
CA ARG A 165 19.89 -1.45 9.73
C ARG A 165 19.96 -0.26 8.77
N ASN A 166 20.03 0.96 9.30
CA ASN A 166 20.35 2.17 8.54
C ASN A 166 21.78 2.70 8.81
N GLU A 167 22.10 3.87 8.26
CA GLU A 167 23.41 4.54 8.38
C GLU A 167 23.78 4.94 9.83
N GLU A 168 22.79 5.10 10.71
CA GLU A 168 22.97 5.43 12.13
C GLU A 168 23.05 4.19 13.03
N ASP A 169 23.14 2.99 12.45
CA ASP A 169 23.03 1.68 13.14
C ASP A 169 21.68 1.45 13.85
N GLU A 170 20.65 2.24 13.50
CA GLU A 170 19.29 2.05 14.01
C GLU A 170 18.68 0.77 13.44
N ARG A 171 17.90 0.07 14.27
CA ARG A 171 17.30 -1.21 13.94
C ARG A 171 15.80 -1.09 13.75
N LEU A 172 15.29 -1.63 12.65
CA LEU A 172 13.87 -1.62 12.33
C LEU A 172 13.37 -3.04 12.02
N PRO A 173 12.46 -3.58 12.85
CA PRO A 173 11.85 -4.89 12.59
C PRO A 173 10.95 -4.85 11.36
N LEU A 174 11.14 -5.83 10.47
CA LEU A 174 10.36 -6.02 9.25
C LEU A 174 9.88 -7.49 9.17
N VAL A 175 8.59 -7.69 8.94
CA VAL A 175 8.00 -9.02 8.72
C VAL A 175 7.53 -9.14 7.28
N LEU A 176 8.08 -10.10 6.55
CA LEU A 176 7.74 -10.37 5.16
C LEU A 176 6.92 -11.66 5.04
N TRP A 177 5.99 -11.64 4.10
CA TRP A 177 5.02 -12.72 3.88
C TRP A 177 5.00 -13.21 2.43
N GLY A 178 4.64 -14.48 2.27
CA GLY A 178 4.47 -15.15 0.98
C GLY A 178 5.76 -15.13 0.16
N LYS A 179 5.65 -14.76 -1.12
CA LYS A 179 6.78 -14.76 -2.05
C LYS A 179 7.95 -13.89 -1.58
N PHE A 180 7.69 -12.76 -0.92
CA PHE A 180 8.78 -11.91 -0.44
C PHE A 180 9.59 -12.57 0.70
N ALA A 181 8.96 -13.43 1.50
CA ALA A 181 9.67 -14.24 2.48
C ALA A 181 10.57 -15.28 1.81
N GLU A 182 10.09 -15.91 0.74
CA GLU A 182 10.85 -16.86 -0.08
C GLU A 182 12.04 -16.18 -0.76
N ASP A 183 11.82 -15.03 -1.40
CA ASP A 183 12.86 -14.27 -2.11
C ASP A 183 14.00 -13.87 -1.16
N VAL A 184 13.68 -13.42 0.06
CA VAL A 184 14.68 -13.10 1.09
C VAL A 184 15.42 -14.35 1.55
N SER A 185 14.71 -15.44 1.87
CA SER A 185 15.34 -16.70 2.28
C SER A 185 16.31 -17.23 1.21
N ASN A 186 15.91 -17.20 -0.06
CA ASN A 186 16.75 -17.61 -1.17
C ASN A 186 17.99 -16.72 -1.33
N ALA A 187 17.84 -15.39 -1.23
CA ALA A 187 18.97 -14.46 -1.30
C ALA A 187 19.99 -14.69 -0.18
N ILE A 188 19.52 -15.05 1.02
CA ILE A 188 20.38 -15.36 2.16
C ILE A 188 21.08 -16.72 1.98
N GLN A 189 20.46 -17.70 1.33
CA GLN A 189 21.07 -19.01 1.08
C GLN A 189 22.14 -18.95 -0.02
N LEU A 190 21.93 -18.12 -1.04
CA LEU A 190 22.82 -17.96 -2.19
C LEU A 190 24.05 -17.07 -1.90
N ARG A 191 24.44 -16.89 -0.61
CA ARG A 191 25.39 -15.87 -0.15
C ARG A 191 26.54 -15.63 -1.12
N SER A 192 26.70 -14.38 -1.52
CA SER A 192 28.03 -13.78 -1.68
C SER A 192 28.37 -13.03 -0.39
N GLU A 193 29.63 -12.73 -0.14
CA GLU A 193 30.11 -11.96 1.04
C GLU A 193 29.54 -10.52 1.10
N GLN A 194 28.62 -10.16 0.20
CA GLN A 194 28.07 -8.82 0.08
C GLN A 194 26.85 -8.62 0.99
N SER A 195 26.77 -7.41 1.54
CA SER A 195 25.60 -6.93 2.29
C SER A 195 24.33 -7.01 1.44
N ILE A 196 23.22 -7.43 2.05
CA ILE A 196 21.91 -7.46 1.39
C ILE A 196 21.15 -6.20 1.80
N VAL A 197 20.96 -5.27 0.87
CA VAL A 197 20.11 -4.10 1.04
C VAL A 197 18.69 -4.44 0.57
N CYS A 198 17.72 -4.19 1.43
CA CYS A 198 16.31 -4.34 1.16
C CYS A 198 15.68 -2.96 0.91
N VAL A 199 14.95 -2.83 -0.20
CA VAL A 199 14.05 -1.72 -0.46
C VAL A 199 12.62 -2.24 -0.37
N LEU A 200 11.87 -1.77 0.63
CA LEU A 200 10.44 -2.03 0.73
C LEU A 200 9.68 -0.77 0.36
N ARG A 201 8.84 -0.88 -0.67
CA ARG A 201 7.91 0.17 -1.08
C ARG A 201 6.49 -0.17 -0.66
N PHE A 202 5.76 0.86 -0.25
CA PHE A 202 4.39 0.74 0.24
C PHE A 202 4.22 -0.28 1.38
N GLY A 203 5.15 -0.30 2.32
CA GLY A 203 5.10 -1.10 3.54
C GLY A 203 4.05 -0.59 4.53
N LYS A 204 3.43 -1.51 5.27
CA LYS A 204 2.42 -1.22 6.29
C LYS A 204 3.08 -1.19 7.67
N ILE A 205 2.86 -0.10 8.41
CA ILE A 205 3.23 -0.05 9.83
C ILE A 205 2.28 -0.98 10.61
N LYS A 206 2.85 -1.85 11.44
CA LYS A 206 2.12 -2.73 12.36
C LYS A 206 2.51 -2.37 13.78
N VAL A 207 1.50 -2.28 14.64
CA VAL A 207 1.67 -1.97 16.07
C VAL A 207 1.13 -3.14 16.87
N TRP A 208 1.98 -3.74 17.70
CA TRP A 208 1.60 -4.86 18.57
C TRP A 208 2.15 -4.64 19.97
N LYS A 209 1.28 -4.51 20.98
CA LYS A 209 1.67 -4.25 22.38
C LYS A 209 2.75 -3.16 22.49
N GLU A 210 2.54 -2.05 21.79
CA GLU A 210 3.43 -0.88 21.69
C GLU A 210 4.68 -1.05 20.82
N ASP A 211 5.07 -2.29 20.48
CA ASP A 211 6.14 -2.53 19.52
C ASP A 211 5.68 -2.21 18.11
N ARG A 212 6.55 -1.52 17.37
CA ARG A 212 6.31 -1.12 15.99
C ARG A 212 7.23 -1.87 15.05
N SER A 213 6.63 -2.43 14.01
CA SER A 213 7.32 -3.08 12.91
C SER A 213 6.72 -2.66 11.59
N ILE A 214 7.37 -3.05 10.50
CA ILE A 214 6.81 -2.92 9.16
C ILE A 214 6.46 -4.30 8.64
N SER A 215 5.41 -4.41 7.83
CA SER A 215 5.15 -5.59 7.01
C SER A 215 4.85 -5.22 5.56
N ASN A 216 5.05 -6.14 4.63
CA ASN A 216 4.48 -5.95 3.29
C ASN A 216 2.94 -6.02 3.38
N ALA A 217 2.27 -5.16 2.63
CA ALA A 217 0.84 -5.20 2.37
C ALA A 217 0.58 -5.98 1.07
N TYR A 218 -0.34 -6.95 1.14
CA TYR A 218 -0.63 -7.82 0.00
C TYR A 218 -1.09 -7.04 -1.24
N ASN A 219 -0.62 -7.48 -2.40
CA ASN A 219 -0.84 -6.91 -3.74
C ASN A 219 -0.23 -5.53 -3.99
N VAL A 220 -0.05 -4.68 -2.99
CA VAL A 220 0.45 -3.30 -3.16
C VAL A 220 1.95 -3.16 -2.94
N SER A 221 2.53 -3.81 -1.92
CA SER A 221 3.95 -3.63 -1.64
C SER A 221 4.84 -4.22 -2.71
N ASN A 222 6.02 -3.63 -2.87
CA ASN A 222 7.11 -4.17 -3.66
C ASN A 222 8.33 -4.29 -2.74
N VAL A 223 8.97 -5.46 -2.74
CA VAL A 223 10.22 -5.70 -2.01
C VAL A 223 11.28 -6.06 -3.03
N ALA A 224 12.40 -5.34 -3.00
CA ALA A 224 13.52 -5.58 -3.88
C ALA A 224 14.81 -5.72 -3.05
N LEU A 225 15.64 -6.69 -3.41
CA LEU A 225 16.92 -6.95 -2.77
C LEU A 225 18.04 -6.52 -3.71
N ASN A 226 18.94 -5.66 -3.23
CA ASN A 226 20.02 -5.05 -3.99
C ASN A 226 19.59 -4.50 -5.38
N PRO A 227 18.48 -3.72 -5.48
CA PRO A 227 18.07 -3.19 -6.77
C PRO A 227 19.10 -2.15 -7.27
N GLN A 228 19.26 -2.08 -8.59
CA GLN A 228 20.14 -1.11 -9.24
C GLN A 228 19.46 0.27 -9.25
N MET A 229 19.69 1.05 -8.19
CA MET A 229 19.10 2.36 -7.98
C MET A 229 20.13 3.32 -7.38
N ASP A 230 20.09 4.59 -7.78
CA ASP A 230 20.98 5.64 -7.27
C ASP A 230 20.79 5.81 -5.75
N GLU A 231 19.54 5.72 -5.27
CA GLU A 231 19.20 5.80 -3.85
C GLU A 231 19.84 4.66 -3.04
N VAL A 232 19.93 3.45 -3.62
CA VAL A 232 20.56 2.29 -2.96
C VAL A 232 22.07 2.41 -2.96
N GLN A 233 22.68 2.91 -4.04
CA GLN A 233 24.12 3.18 -4.07
C GLN A 233 24.52 4.26 -3.06
N ALA A 234 23.73 5.33 -2.99
CA ALA A 234 23.92 6.37 -1.98
C ALA A 234 23.79 5.82 -0.56
N PHE A 235 22.75 5.03 -0.28
CA PHE A 235 22.55 4.38 1.01
C PHE A 235 23.73 3.46 1.40
N MET A 236 24.18 2.59 0.49
CA MET A 236 25.32 1.71 0.73
C MET A 236 26.62 2.47 1.07
N SER A 237 26.82 3.66 0.50
CA SER A 237 28.01 4.48 0.78
C SER A 237 28.02 5.08 2.19
N LEU A 238 26.84 5.17 2.82
CA LEU A 238 26.64 5.70 4.17
C LEU A 238 26.62 4.62 5.26
N LEU A 239 26.56 3.35 4.88
CA LEU A 239 26.55 2.26 5.84
C LEU A 239 27.86 2.24 6.66
N PRO A 240 27.79 1.85 7.95
CA PRO A 240 28.98 1.60 8.75
C PRO A 240 29.92 0.63 8.03
N LYS A 241 31.22 0.97 7.98
CA LYS A 241 32.26 0.11 7.41
C LYS A 241 32.75 -0.89 8.46
N ASP A 242 31.84 -1.72 8.92
CA ASP A 242 32.10 -2.83 9.82
C ASP A 242 31.98 -4.17 9.09
N ASP A 243 32.71 -5.18 9.56
CA ASP A 243 32.59 -6.55 9.05
C ASP A 243 31.38 -7.26 9.69
N LEU A 244 30.23 -6.57 9.74
CA LEU A 244 29.03 -7.10 10.38
C LEU A 244 28.51 -8.31 9.59
N ALA A 245 28.62 -9.49 10.21
CA ALA A 245 28.07 -10.72 9.65
C ALA A 245 26.55 -10.77 9.83
N LEU A 246 25.85 -11.21 8.78
CA LEU A 246 24.41 -11.49 8.82
C LEU A 246 24.10 -12.59 9.85
N ALA A 247 23.34 -12.24 10.89
CA ALA A 247 22.87 -13.16 11.91
C ALA A 247 21.63 -13.94 11.43
N ILE A 248 21.63 -15.26 11.62
CA ILE A 248 20.46 -16.12 11.40
C ILE A 248 19.99 -16.60 12.76
N LEU A 249 18.77 -16.24 13.15
CA LEU A 249 18.19 -16.66 14.42
C LEU A 249 17.38 -17.94 14.29
N ASP A 250 17.56 -18.83 15.27
CA ASP A 250 16.68 -19.98 15.47
C ASP A 250 15.30 -19.55 15.97
N SER A 251 14.27 -20.31 15.58
CA SER A 251 12.89 -20.00 15.95
C SER A 251 12.69 -20.11 17.46
N LYS A 252 12.36 -18.99 18.12
CA LYS A 252 11.76 -19.03 19.46
C LYS A 252 10.31 -19.48 19.29
N SER A 253 10.01 -20.73 19.62
CA SER A 253 8.64 -21.24 19.67
C SER A 253 7.82 -20.41 20.67
N ASN A 254 7.00 -19.47 20.20
CA ASN A 254 6.05 -18.77 21.05
C ASN A 254 4.73 -18.52 20.31
N ALA A 255 3.69 -19.14 20.89
CA ALA A 255 2.26 -18.87 20.83
C ALA A 255 1.59 -18.70 19.44
N VAL A 256 0.62 -19.59 19.21
CA VAL A 256 -0.44 -19.49 18.20
C VAL A 256 -0.97 -18.05 18.14
N VAL A 257 -0.64 -17.33 17.07
CA VAL A 257 -1.28 -16.05 16.74
C VAL A 257 -2.70 -16.39 16.26
N PRO A 258 -3.77 -15.88 16.89
CA PRO A 258 -5.11 -16.02 16.34
C PRO A 258 -5.11 -15.35 14.97
N GLY A 259 -5.47 -16.10 13.93
CA GLY A 259 -5.40 -15.63 12.54
C GLY A 259 -6.06 -14.27 12.35
N VAL A 260 -5.24 -13.24 12.14
CA VAL A 260 -5.73 -11.92 11.73
C VAL A 260 -6.16 -12.07 10.29
N LYS A 261 -7.48 -12.14 10.08
CA LYS A 261 -8.07 -11.95 8.77
C LYS A 261 -7.83 -10.48 8.40
N GLU A 262 -6.80 -10.18 7.61
CA GLU A 262 -6.53 -8.80 7.16
C GLU A 262 -7.71 -8.21 6.38
N ARG A 263 -8.53 -9.06 5.76
CA ARG A 263 -9.80 -8.66 5.14
C ARG A 263 -10.78 -8.08 6.16
N ASP A 264 -10.71 -8.52 7.42
CA ASP A 264 -11.59 -8.09 8.50
C ASP A 264 -11.11 -6.80 9.18
N GLU A 265 -9.80 -6.48 9.19
CA GLU A 265 -9.31 -5.20 9.76
C GLU A 265 -9.93 -3.97 9.07
N PHE A 266 -10.15 -4.03 7.75
CA PHE A 266 -10.86 -2.99 7.00
C PHE A 266 -12.31 -2.80 7.49
N PHE A 267 -13.00 -3.89 7.83
CA PHE A 267 -14.39 -3.86 8.32
C PHE A 267 -14.51 -3.59 9.83
N HIS A 268 -13.47 -3.86 10.62
CA HIS A 268 -13.50 -3.70 12.08
C HIS A 268 -13.20 -2.27 12.54
N ARG A 269 -12.44 -1.49 11.76
CA ARG A 269 -12.16 -0.07 12.07
C ARG A 269 -13.19 0.92 11.50
N THR A 270 -14.15 0.48 10.69
CA THR A 270 -15.20 1.35 10.13
C THR A 270 -16.47 1.27 10.99
N PRO A 271 -16.88 2.35 11.70
CA PRO A 271 -18.06 2.30 12.56
C PRO A 271 -19.32 1.96 11.77
N LYS A 272 -20.13 1.03 12.30
CA LYS A 272 -21.41 0.63 11.71
C LYS A 272 -22.49 1.60 12.17
N LYS A 273 -23.16 2.28 11.24
CA LYS A 273 -24.29 3.18 11.53
C LYS A 273 -25.54 2.74 10.74
N THR A 274 -26.72 2.96 11.31
CA THR A 274 -28.00 2.77 10.59
C THR A 274 -28.24 3.92 9.62
N ILE A 275 -29.12 3.75 8.63
CA ILE A 275 -29.46 4.82 7.68
C ILE A 275 -29.93 6.10 8.40
N VAL A 276 -30.71 5.96 9.48
CA VAL A 276 -31.16 7.09 10.31
C VAL A 276 -29.96 7.82 10.92
N GLN A 277 -29.00 7.09 11.48
CA GLN A 277 -27.78 7.66 12.07
C GLN A 277 -26.83 8.30 11.05
N VAL A 278 -26.85 7.84 9.80
CA VAL A 278 -26.10 8.47 8.70
C VAL A 278 -26.74 9.78 8.28
N LEU A 279 -28.08 9.83 8.20
CA LEU A 279 -28.84 11.02 7.82
C LEU A 279 -28.77 12.13 8.89
N GLU A 280 -28.60 11.77 10.16
CA GLU A 280 -28.51 12.71 11.29
C GLU A 280 -27.06 13.15 11.61
N SER A 281 -26.05 12.57 10.95
CA SER A 281 -24.64 12.90 11.19
C SER A 281 -24.27 14.25 10.61
N LYS A 282 -23.74 15.15 11.45
CA LYS A 282 -23.18 16.46 11.04
C LYS A 282 -21.67 16.42 10.75
N GLN A 283 -21.02 15.27 10.92
CA GLN A 283 -19.59 15.08 10.63
C GLN A 283 -19.37 14.14 9.44
N VAL A 284 -18.31 14.41 8.67
CA VAL A 284 -17.90 13.60 7.51
C VAL A 284 -17.07 12.42 8.00
N GLU A 285 -17.64 11.21 7.95
CA GLU A 285 -16.99 9.97 8.39
C GLU A 285 -17.28 8.83 7.40
N SER A 286 -16.33 7.90 7.24
CA SER A 286 -16.55 6.63 6.54
C SER A 286 -17.30 5.68 7.47
N VAL A 287 -18.47 5.20 7.06
CA VAL A 287 -19.33 4.29 7.83
C VAL A 287 -19.87 3.19 6.94
N LEU A 288 -20.06 2.00 7.52
CA LEU A 288 -20.75 0.90 6.84
C LEU A 288 -22.25 0.97 7.21
N SER A 289 -23.11 1.14 6.21
CA SER A 289 -24.57 1.17 6.38
C SER A 289 -25.21 -0.18 6.05
N TRP A 290 -26.17 -0.61 6.85
CA TRP A 290 -26.87 -1.88 6.66
C TRP A 290 -28.39 -1.69 6.80
N LEU A 291 -29.16 -2.44 6.02
CA LEU A 291 -30.63 -2.46 6.09
C LEU A 291 -31.07 -3.78 6.74
N GLN A 292 -31.72 -3.72 7.90
CA GLN A 292 -32.40 -4.88 8.46
C GLN A 292 -33.87 -4.82 7.99
N LEU A 293 -34.20 -5.55 6.92
CA LEU A 293 -35.58 -5.74 6.52
C LEU A 293 -36.28 -6.58 7.58
N ARG A 294 -37.09 -5.94 8.43
CA ARG A 294 -38.06 -6.68 9.26
C ARG A 294 -39.15 -7.23 8.33
N PRO A 295 -39.50 -8.52 8.41
CA PRO A 295 -40.68 -9.02 7.72
C PRO A 295 -41.91 -8.27 8.24
N LEU A 296 -42.67 -7.63 7.35
CA LEU A 296 -44.02 -7.19 7.63
C LEU A 296 -44.88 -8.44 7.79
N ILE A 297 -45.23 -8.78 9.03
CA ILE A 297 -46.32 -9.72 9.30
C ILE A 297 -47.61 -8.98 8.94
N LEU A 298 -48.18 -9.31 7.77
CA LEU A 298 -49.54 -8.93 7.40
C LEU A 298 -50.51 -9.77 8.25
N THR A 299 -50.97 -9.23 9.37
CA THR A 299 -52.17 -9.77 10.04
C THR A 299 -53.39 -9.36 9.23
N TRP A 300 -53.99 -10.34 8.54
CA TRP A 300 -55.33 -10.21 7.98
C TRP A 300 -56.34 -10.10 9.13
N ALA A 301 -56.96 -8.94 9.28
CA ALA A 301 -58.17 -8.80 10.08
C ALA A 301 -59.37 -9.26 9.22
N GLY A 302 -59.92 -10.42 9.56
CA GLY A 302 -61.22 -10.86 9.02
C GLY A 302 -62.31 -9.92 9.52
N ILE A 303 -63.14 -9.44 8.59
CA ILE A 303 -64.41 -8.76 8.89
C ILE A 303 -65.53 -9.76 8.56
N THR A 304 -66.52 -9.78 9.47
CA THR A 304 -67.73 -10.62 9.64
C THR A 304 -67.53 -12.03 10.15
#